data_AF-A0A7C6WXS3-F1
#
_entry.id   AF-A0A7C6WXS3-F1
#
_cell.length_a   1.000
_cell.length_b   1.000
_cell.length_c   1.000
_cell.angle_alpha   90.00
_cell.angle_beta   90.00
_cell.angle_gamma   90.00
#
_symmetry.space_group_name_H-M   'P 1'
#
loop_
_entity.id
_entity.type
_entity.pdbx_description
1 polymer ?
#
loop_
_entity_poly.entity_id
_entity_poly.type
_entity_poly.pdbx_seq_one_letter_code
_entity_poly.pdbx_strand_id
1 'polypeptide(L)'
;MTQDLQRRLQTLRIAIEDLRRELHLTIVQHQGKLDSDETYDISERLDELVAEYLRLKERLDGAYEPGYYVKLKPNPTKKEEAR
;
A
#
# COMPACT_ATOMS: atom_id res chain seq x y z
N MET A 1 -8.88 -0.01 22.89
CA MET A 1 -9.37 0.59 21.62
C MET A 1 -8.41 1.62 21.05
N THR A 2 -8.25 2.81 21.65
CA THR A 2 -7.36 3.86 21.07
C THR A 2 -5.89 3.47 21.03
N GLN A 3 -5.37 2.83 22.09
CA GLN A 3 -3.99 2.33 22.15
C GLN A 3 -3.73 1.18 21.16
N ASP A 4 -4.71 0.29 20.96
CA ASP A 4 -4.60 -0.80 19.97
C ASP A 4 -4.57 -0.26 18.54
N LEU A 5 -5.40 0.75 18.26
CA LEU A 5 -5.40 1.45 16.97
C LEU A 5 -4.07 2.18 16.74
N GLN A 6 -3.52 2.86 17.74
CA GLN A 6 -2.20 3.50 17.63
C GLN A 6 -1.08 2.49 17.38
N ARG A 7 -1.10 1.33 18.05
CA ARG A 7 -0.13 0.26 17.81
C ARG A 7 -0.24 -0.28 16.38
N ARG A 8 -1.46 -0.54 15.89
CA ARG A 8 -1.69 -0.95 14.49
C ARG A 8 -1.20 0.11 13.49
N LEU A 9 -1.46 1.38 13.76
CA LEU A 9 -1.01 2.48 12.92
C LEU A 9 0.52 2.56 12.84
N GLN A 10 1.20 2.31 13.97
CA GLN A 10 2.66 2.24 14.01
C GLN A 10 3.21 1.04 13.24
N THR A 11 2.57 -0.14 13.37
CA THR A 11 2.94 -1.33 12.59
C THR A 11 2.78 -1.10 11.09
N LEU A 12 1.65 -0.52 10.65
CA LEU A 12 1.42 -0.17 9.25
C LEU A 12 2.47 0.82 8.73
N ARG A 13 2.85 1.81 9.55
CA ARG A 13 3.91 2.76 9.21
C ARG A 13 5.24 2.07 8.94
N ILE A 14 5.63 1.13 9.79
CA ILE A 14 6.87 0.35 9.61
C ILE A 14 6.80 -0.47 8.33
N ALA A 15 5.69 -1.19 8.11
CA ALA A 15 5.50 -2.01 6.91
C ALA A 15 5.54 -1.18 5.61
N ILE A 16 4.95 0.02 5.60
CA ILE A 16 4.99 0.95 4.46
C ILE A 16 6.44 1.41 4.18
N GLU A 17 7.20 1.75 5.22
CA GLU A 17 8.61 2.17 5.03
C GLU A 17 9.49 1.02 4.55
N ASP A 18 9.28 -0.19 5.06
CA ASP A 18 10.01 -1.37 4.63
C ASP A 18 9.73 -1.69 3.15
N LEU A 19 8.45 -1.69 2.74
CA LEU A 19 8.07 -1.89 1.33
C LEU A 19 8.55 -0.76 0.41
N ARG A 20 8.60 0.49 0.89
CA ARG A 20 9.17 1.59 0.12
C ARG A 20 10.67 1.39 -0.12
N ARG A 21 11.40 0.88 0.88
CA ARG A 21 12.82 0.52 0.72
C ARG A 21 12.99 -0.63 -0.24
N GLU A 22 12.16 -1.67 -0.14
CA GLU A 22 12.15 -2.81 -1.06
C GLU A 22 11.92 -2.35 -2.50
N LEU A 23 10.89 -1.53 -2.75
CA LEU A 23 10.63 -0.95 -4.07
C LEU A 23 11.85 -0.20 -4.61
N HIS A 24 12.47 0.65 -3.78
CA HIS A 24 13.64 1.40 -4.20
C HIS A 24 14.81 0.50 -4.58
N LEU A 25 15.07 -0.55 -3.80
CA LEU A 25 16.11 -1.53 -4.10
C LEU A 25 15.81 -2.28 -5.40
N THR A 26 14.57 -2.71 -5.61
CA THR A 26 14.14 -3.40 -6.83
C THR A 26 14.29 -2.51 -8.06
N ILE A 27 13.93 -1.22 -7.97
CA ILE A 27 14.14 -0.24 -9.06
C ILE A 27 15.63 -0.09 -9.37
N VAL A 28 16.48 0.02 -8.34
CA VAL A 28 17.95 0.11 -8.52
C VAL A 28 18.49 -1.15 -9.19
N GLN A 29 18.04 -2.33 -8.78
CA GLN A 29 18.44 -3.61 -9.39
C GLN A 29 18.03 -3.69 -10.87
N HIS A 30 16.85 -3.19 -11.22
CA HIS A 30 16.38 -3.10 -12.60
C HIS A 30 16.93 -1.89 -13.37
N GLN A 31 17.98 -1.22 -12.88
CA GLN A 31 18.63 -0.08 -13.53
C GLN A 31 17.65 1.07 -13.84
N GLY A 32 16.68 1.30 -12.95
CA GLY A 32 15.67 2.33 -13.11
C GLY A 32 14.47 1.93 -13.97
N LYS A 33 14.40 0.69 -14.46
CA LYS A 33 13.20 0.18 -15.14
C LYS A 33 12.11 -0.11 -14.12
N LEU A 34 10.91 0.39 -14.42
CA LEU A 34 9.71 0.25 -13.60
C LEU A 34 8.70 -0.73 -14.22
N ASP A 35 9.07 -1.42 -15.30
CA ASP A 35 8.20 -2.33 -16.04
C ASP A 35 8.41 -3.80 -15.66
N SER A 36 8.87 -4.07 -14.44
CA SER A 36 8.97 -5.44 -13.94
C SER A 36 7.75 -5.82 -13.11
N ASP A 37 7.31 -7.07 -13.24
CA ASP A 37 6.23 -7.63 -12.43
C ASP A 37 6.48 -7.41 -10.93
N GLU A 38 7.75 -7.52 -10.50
CA GLU A 38 8.17 -7.28 -9.13
C GLU A 38 7.97 -5.82 -8.68
N THR A 39 8.33 -4.83 -9.52
CA THR A 39 8.07 -3.41 -9.21
C THR A 39 6.58 -3.11 -9.12
N TYR A 40 5.75 -3.72 -9.97
CA TYR A 40 4.31 -3.53 -9.92
C TYR A 40 3.67 -4.22 -8.70
N ASP A 41 4.10 -5.43 -8.35
CA ASP A 41 3.61 -6.15 -7.19
C ASP A 41 3.93 -5.43 -5.87
N ILE A 42 5.14 -4.89 -5.74
CA ILE A 42 5.52 -4.09 -4.57
C ILE A 42 4.69 -2.79 -4.53
N SER A 43 4.47 -2.14 -5.68
CA SER A 43 3.64 -0.94 -5.77
C SER A 43 2.20 -1.20 -5.32
N GLU A 44 1.59 -2.30 -5.76
CA GLU A 44 0.21 -2.67 -5.39
C GLU A 44 0.09 -2.91 -3.88
N ARG A 45 1.03 -3.67 -3.29
CA ARG A 45 1.09 -3.91 -1.84
C ARG A 45 1.29 -2.62 -1.05
N LEU A 46 2.09 -1.69 -1.56
CA LEU A 46 2.30 -0.39 -0.93
C LEU A 46 1.00 0.43 -0.91
N ASP A 47 0.29 0.47 -2.02
CA ASP A 47 -0.98 1.18 -2.15
C ASP A 47 -2.05 0.62 -1.18
N GLU A 48 -2.13 -0.71 -1.05
CA GLU A 48 -3.04 -1.37 -0.10
C GLU A 48 -2.75 -0.97 1.35
N LEU A 49 -1.48 -1.01 1.76
CA LEU A 49 -1.09 -0.64 3.12
C LEU A 49 -1.29 0.86 3.41
N VAL A 50 -1.02 1.72 2.42
CA VAL A 50 -1.31 3.16 2.54
C VAL A 50 -2.80 3.40 2.69
N ALA A 51 -3.63 2.71 1.90
CA ALA A 51 -5.08 2.81 2.04
C ALA A 51 -5.55 2.33 3.43
N GLU A 52 -5.03 1.21 3.94
CA GLU A 52 -5.35 0.74 5.28
C GLU A 52 -4.91 1.74 6.37
N TYR A 53 -3.69 2.27 6.26
CA TYR A 53 -3.15 3.27 7.18
C TYR A 53 -4.05 4.51 7.25
N LEU A 54 -4.44 5.04 6.10
CA LEU A 54 -5.29 6.24 6.03
C LEU A 54 -6.68 5.97 6.62
N ARG A 55 -7.31 4.83 6.29
CA ARG A 55 -8.59 4.43 6.90
C ARG A 55 -8.49 4.31 8.42
N LEU A 56 -7.41 3.71 8.92
CA LEU A 56 -7.19 3.54 10.35
C LEU A 56 -6.95 4.88 11.05
N LYS A 57 -6.22 5.79 10.39
CA LYS A 57 -5.97 7.15 10.87
C LYS A 57 -7.27 7.95 10.96
N GLU A 58 -8.10 7.94 9.94
CA GLU A 58 -9.40 8.62 9.97
C GLU A 58 -10.35 8.06 11.02
N ARG A 59 -10.32 6.73 11.26
CA ARG A 59 -11.08 6.12 12.36
C ARG A 59 -10.59 6.58 13.73
N LEU A 60 -9.30 6.84 13.87
CA LEU A 60 -8.73 7.41 15.10
C LEU A 60 -9.12 8.88 15.28
N ASP A 61 -9.13 9.64 14.20
CA ASP A 61 -9.47 11.07 14.16
C ASP A 61 -11.00 11.32 14.21
N GLY A 62 -11.82 10.27 14.13
CA GLY A 62 -13.29 10.35 14.13
C GLY A 62 -13.90 10.89 12.82
N ALA A 63 -13.11 10.97 11.76
CA ALA A 63 -13.47 11.58 10.47
C ALA A 63 -13.67 10.55 9.33
N TYR A 64 -13.88 9.27 9.67
CA TYR A 64 -13.97 8.20 8.68
C TYR A 64 -15.24 8.27 7.82
N GLU A 65 -15.07 8.56 6.52
CA GLU A 65 -16.13 8.44 5.52
C GLU A 65 -15.91 7.21 4.61
N PRO A 66 -16.82 6.23 4.61
CA PRO A 66 -16.65 4.97 3.85
C PRO A 66 -16.49 5.13 2.33
N GLY A 67 -16.79 6.31 1.76
CA GLY A 67 -16.78 6.57 0.32
C GLY A 67 -15.52 7.29 -0.22
N TYR A 68 -14.60 7.73 0.64
CA TYR A 68 -13.53 8.65 0.25
C TYR A 68 -12.31 7.98 -0.43
N TYR A 69 -12.15 6.65 -0.32
CA TYR A 69 -10.98 5.97 -0.87
C TYR A 69 -11.16 5.56 -2.33
N VAL A 70 -10.24 6.04 -3.16
CA VAL A 70 -10.07 5.64 -4.56
C VAL A 70 -9.91 4.12 -4.60
N LYS A 71 -10.78 3.43 -5.36
CA LYS A 71 -10.59 2.02 -5.70
C LYS A 71 -9.27 1.89 -6.44
N LEU A 72 -8.28 1.25 -5.81
CA LEU A 72 -7.01 0.93 -6.46
C LEU A 72 -7.33 0.19 -7.75
N LYS A 73 -6.82 0.70 -8.87
CA LYS A 73 -6.96 -0.02 -10.15
C LYS A 73 -6.01 -1.21 -10.08
N PRO A 74 -6.46 -2.41 -10.46
CA PRO A 74 -5.60 -3.58 -10.47
C PRO A 74 -4.41 -3.34 -11.39
N ASN A 75 -3.28 -3.92 -11.02
CA ASN A 75 -2.07 -3.89 -11.82
C ASN A 75 -2.38 -4.32 -13.28
N PRO A 76 -1.97 -3.55 -14.31
CA PRO A 76 -2.22 -3.89 -15.71
C PRO A 76 -1.69 -5.25 -16.15
N THR A 77 -0.66 -5.81 -15.49
CA THR A 77 -0.18 -7.18 -15.78
C THR A 77 -1.04 -8.28 -15.15
N LYS A 78 -1.89 -7.95 -14.16
CA LYS A 78 -2.85 -8.88 -13.53
C LYS A 78 -4.26 -8.77 -14.12
N LYS A 79 -4.42 -8.29 -15.36
CA LYS A 79 -5.71 -8.36 -16.06
C LYS A 79 -6.09 -9.83 -16.28
N GLU A 80 -6.91 -10.33 -15.35
CA GLU A 80 -7.89 -11.40 -15.51
C GLU A 80 -7.51 -12.50 -16.52
N GLU A 81 -6.92 -13.58 -16.02
CA GLU A 81 -7.30 -14.93 -16.46
C GLU A 81 -8.76 -15.20 -16.03
N ALA A 82 -9.72 -14.36 -16.45
CA ALA A 82 -11.14 -14.64 -16.33
C ALA A 82 -11.56 -15.39 -17.60
N ARG A 83 -11.51 -16.72 -17.52
CA ARG A 83 -12.19 -17.62 -18.46
C ARG A 83 -13.68 -17.69 -18.16
#